data_AF-A0A960S3D7-F1
#
_entry.id   AF-A0A960S3D7-F1
#
_cell.length_a   1.000
_cell.length_b   1.000
_cell.length_c   1.000
_cell.angle_alpha   90.00
_cell.angle_beta   90.00
_cell.angle_gamma   90.00
#
_symmetry.space_group_name_H-M   'P 1'
#
loop_
_entity.id
_entity.type
_entity.pdbx_description
1 polymer ?
#
loop_
_entity_poly.entity_id
_entity_poly.type
_entity_poly.pdbx_seq_one_letter_code
_entity_poly.pdbx_strand_id
1 'polypeptide(L)'
;MALNNTIKCMEAMLMDLAMDLRKASESGNRAASKRVRTGTIKFAKLAKEYRKESVAAEKKGGKKKKAKATTRKKVAKKKVAKKKAPAKKKKASKRAKRR
;
A
#
# COMPACT_ATOMS: atom_id res chain seq x y z
N MET A 1 8.06 -1.60 12.96
CA MET A 1 9.22 -0.72 13.17
C MET A 1 8.74 0.74 13.12
N ALA A 2 9.59 1.71 13.45
CA ALA A 2 9.30 3.10 13.07
C ALA A 2 9.41 3.21 11.55
N LEU A 3 8.47 3.90 10.90
CA LEU A 3 8.39 4.04 9.44
C LEU A 3 9.74 4.44 8.82
N ASN A 4 10.48 5.33 9.49
CA ASN A 4 11.80 5.79 9.06
C ASN A 4 12.85 4.69 9.03
N ASN A 5 12.79 3.72 9.94
CA ASN A 5 13.72 2.58 9.95
C ASN A 5 13.43 1.63 8.78
N THR A 6 12.15 1.42 8.48
CA THR A 6 11.71 0.62 7.33
C THR A 6 12.14 1.26 6.02
N ILE A 7 12.04 2.58 5.89
CA ILE A 7 12.54 3.34 4.73
C ILE A 7 14.04 3.12 4.54
N LYS A 8 14.85 3.33 5.59
CA LYS A 8 16.30 3.10 5.53
C LYS A 8 16.65 1.66 5.14
N CYS A 9 15.92 0.68 5.67
CA CYS A 9 16.10 -0.73 5.29
C CYS A 9 15.75 -0.99 3.82
N MET A 10 14.70 -0.35 3.29
CA MET A 10 14.35 -0.46 1.87
C MET A 10 15.43 0.17 0.98
N GLU A 11 15.95 1.35 1.35
CA GLU A 11 17.01 2.04 0.61
C GLU A 11 18.30 1.22 0.57
N ALA A 12 18.75 0.72 1.71
CA ALA A 12 19.93 -0.15 1.79
C ALA A 12 19.78 -1.40 0.91
N MET A 13 18.63 -2.07 0.99
CA MET A 13 18.37 -3.28 0.21
C MET A 13 18.27 -3.00 -1.30
N LEU A 14 17.80 -1.81 -1.70
CA LEU A 14 17.80 -1.38 -3.10
C LEU A 14 19.22 -1.14 -3.63
N MET A 15 20.10 -0.55 -2.82
CA MET A 15 21.51 -0.35 -3.18
C MET A 15 22.23 -1.69 -3.37
N ASP A 16 22.05 -2.63 -2.44
CA ASP A 16 22.62 -3.98 -2.55
C ASP A 16 22.12 -4.71 -3.81
N LEU A 17 20.82 -4.63 -4.09
CA LEU A 17 20.22 -5.21 -5.29
C LEU A 17 20.76 -4.58 -6.57
N ALA A 18 20.96 -3.26 -6.60
CA ALA A 18 21.53 -2.56 -7.75
C ALA A 18 22.98 -3.00 -8.01
N MET A 19 23.79 -3.16 -6.95
CA MET A 19 25.15 -3.67 -7.07
C MET A 19 25.19 -5.11 -7.59
N ASP A 20 24.32 -5.98 -7.06
CA ASP A 20 24.25 -7.37 -7.52
C ASP A 20 23.69 -7.50 -8.95
N LEU A 21 22.76 -6.62 -9.36
CA LEU A 21 22.29 -6.54 -10.74
C LEU A 21 23.42 -6.16 -11.70
N ARG A 22 24.22 -5.16 -11.34
CA ARG A 22 25.37 -4.74 -12.14
C ARG A 22 26.40 -5.85 -12.28
N LYS A 23 26.71 -6.55 -11.18
CA LYS A 23 27.58 -7.73 -11.21
C LYS A 23 26.99 -8.84 -12.09
N ALA A 24 25.70 -9.11 -11.99
CA ALA A 24 25.03 -10.12 -12.81
C ALA A 24 25.05 -9.78 -14.30
N SER A 25 24.86 -8.50 -14.67
CA SER A 25 24.84 -8.06 -16.06
C SER A 25 26.23 -7.98 -16.70
N GLU A 26 27.21 -7.43 -15.99
CA GLU A 26 28.55 -7.16 -16.54
C GLU A 26 29.45 -8.41 -16.50
N SER A 27 29.36 -9.24 -15.46
CA SER A 27 30.27 -10.37 -15.27
C SER A 27 29.64 -11.75 -15.52
N GLY A 28 28.35 -11.80 -15.89
CA GLY A 28 27.63 -13.07 -16.05
C GLY A 28 27.57 -13.91 -14.76
N ASN A 29 27.78 -13.28 -13.60
CA ASN A 29 27.93 -13.98 -12.34
C ASN A 29 26.60 -14.56 -11.84
N ARG A 30 26.44 -15.87 -12.01
CA ARG A 30 25.25 -16.64 -11.60
C ARG A 30 24.93 -16.51 -10.10
N ALA A 31 25.93 -16.33 -9.25
CA ALA A 31 25.71 -16.15 -7.81
C ALA A 31 25.04 -14.80 -7.52
N ALA A 32 25.47 -13.73 -8.20
CA ALA A 32 24.83 -12.42 -8.11
C ALA A 32 23.37 -12.49 -8.60
N SER A 33 23.09 -13.17 -9.72
CA SER A 33 21.70 -13.38 -10.19
C SER A 33 20.83 -14.11 -9.16
N LYS A 34 21.37 -15.12 -8.46
CA LYS A 34 20.67 -15.81 -7.38
C LYS A 34 20.39 -14.88 -6.20
N ARG A 35 21.36 -14.04 -5.81
CA ARG A 35 21.18 -13.03 -4.76
C ARG A 35 20.08 -12.04 -5.13
N VAL A 36 20.08 -11.49 -6.35
CA VAL A 36 19.00 -10.63 -6.87
C VAL A 36 17.63 -11.31 -6.77
N ARG A 37 17.52 -12.57 -7.20
CA ARG A 37 16.27 -13.34 -7.10
C ARG A 37 15.78 -13.46 -5.65
N THR A 38 16.66 -13.77 -4.71
CA THR A 38 16.26 -13.88 -3.30
C THR A 38 16.00 -12.52 -2.64
N GLY A 39 16.79 -11.50 -2.98
CA GLY A 39 16.70 -10.15 -2.43
C GLY A 39 15.41 -9.45 -2.86
N THR A 40 14.96 -9.64 -4.11
CA THR A 40 13.67 -9.11 -4.59
C THR A 40 12.47 -9.72 -3.84
N ILE A 41 12.54 -11.01 -3.48
CA ILE A 41 11.51 -11.66 -2.63
C ILE A 41 11.49 -11.05 -1.23
N LYS A 42 12.67 -10.80 -0.63
CA LYS A 42 12.79 -10.15 0.68
C LYS A 42 12.27 -8.71 0.64
N PHE A 43 12.67 -7.96 -0.38
CA PHE A 43 12.22 -6.59 -0.62
C PHE A 43 10.71 -6.51 -0.77
N ALA A 44 10.08 -7.45 -1.48
CA ALA A 44 8.63 -7.50 -1.61
C ALA A 44 7.90 -7.70 -0.27
N LYS A 45 8.49 -8.43 0.69
CA LYS A 45 7.93 -8.58 2.05
C LYS A 45 8.07 -7.27 2.83
N LEU A 46 9.24 -6.66 2.79
CA LEU A 46 9.55 -5.39 3.47
C LEU A 46 8.67 -4.24 2.92
N ALA A 47 8.44 -4.21 1.60
CA ALA A 47 7.55 -3.25 0.96
C ALA A 47 6.07 -3.40 1.42
N LYS A 48 5.62 -4.63 1.71
CA LYS A 48 4.28 -4.85 2.28
C LYS A 48 4.19 -4.32 3.71
N GLU A 49 5.24 -4.49 4.50
CA GLU A 49 5.31 -3.92 5.85
C GLU A 49 5.31 -2.40 5.81
N TYR A 50 6.13 -1.80 4.95
CA TYR A 50 6.14 -0.35 4.72
C TYR A 50 4.75 0.20 4.37
N ARG A 51 4.01 -0.46 3.48
CA ARG A 51 2.63 -0.05 3.14
C ARG A 51 1.70 -0.06 4.35
N LYS A 52 1.79 -1.09 5.21
CA LYS A 52 0.99 -1.18 6.44
C LYS A 52 1.37 -0.07 7.42
N GLU A 53 2.66 0.17 7.59
CA GLU A 53 3.19 1.20 8.49
C GLU A 53 2.87 2.62 8.02
N SER A 54 2.98 2.89 6.71
CA SER A 54 2.62 4.16 6.10
C SER A 54 1.13 4.48 6.31
N VAL A 55 0.23 3.52 6.03
CA VAL A 55 -1.20 3.70 6.27
C VAL A 55 -1.52 3.86 7.76
N ALA A 56 -0.82 3.15 8.64
CA ALA A 56 -0.99 3.28 10.08
C ALA A 56 -0.50 4.65 10.59
N ALA A 57 0.60 5.17 10.05
CA ALA A 57 1.14 6.49 10.38
C ALA A 57 0.18 7.60 9.95
N GLU A 58 -0.37 7.54 8.73
CA GLU A 58 -1.39 8.47 8.24
C GLU A 58 -2.65 8.45 9.11
N LYS A 59 -3.14 7.25 9.48
CA LYS A 59 -4.33 7.10 10.34
C LYS A 59 -4.10 7.59 11.77
N LYS A 60 -2.88 7.45 12.31
CA LYS A 60 -2.51 7.97 13.64
C LYS A 60 -2.27 9.48 13.61
N GLY A 61 -1.82 10.04 12.49
CA GLY A 61 -1.63 11.48 12.27
C GLY A 61 -2.93 12.26 11.95
N GLY A 62 -4.02 11.58 11.62
CA GLY A 62 -5.31 12.18 11.23
C GLY A 62 -6.05 12.99 12.31
N LYS A 63 -5.55 13.05 13.55
CA LYS A 63 -6.10 13.92 14.60
C LYS A 63 -5.05 14.90 15.11
N LYS A 64 -4.61 15.85 14.28
CA LYS A 64 -4.10 17.19 14.67
C LYS A 64 -3.69 17.99 13.43
N LYS A 65 -4.66 18.38 12.61
CA LYS A 65 -4.65 19.75 12.09
C LYS A 65 -5.83 20.46 12.72
N LYS A 66 -5.53 21.34 13.68
CA LYS A 66 -6.50 22.31 14.20
C LYS A 66 -7.04 23.04 12.96
N ALA A 67 -8.29 22.75 12.60
CA ALA A 67 -9.02 23.59 11.68
C ALA A 67 -9.00 24.98 12.30
N LYS A 68 -8.25 25.91 11.70
CA LYS A 68 -8.32 27.32 12.04
C LYS A 68 -9.75 27.71 11.70
N ALA A 69 -10.56 27.90 12.73
CA ALA A 69 -11.95 28.29 12.59
C ALA A 69 -11.99 29.67 11.93
N THR A 70 -12.13 29.71 10.61
CA THR A 70 -12.58 30.90 9.91
C THR A 70 -14.09 30.93 10.02
N THR A 71 -14.55 31.64 11.04
CA THR A 71 -15.89 32.23 11.12
C THR A 71 -16.30 32.79 9.77
N ARG A 72 -17.35 32.24 9.15
CA ARG A 72 -18.19 32.98 8.19
C ARG A 72 -19.59 32.38 8.09
N LYS A 73 -20.50 33.12 8.74
CA LYS A 73 -21.93 33.32 8.50
C LYS A 73 -22.76 32.20 7.85
N LYS A 74 -23.64 31.65 8.71
CA LYS A 74 -25.05 31.28 8.50
C LYS A 74 -25.68 31.79 7.18
N VAL A 75 -26.02 30.89 6.27
CA VAL A 75 -27.15 31.06 5.33
C VAL A 75 -27.91 29.74 5.22
N ALA A 76 -29.22 29.86 5.17
CA ALA A 76 -30.22 28.89 5.58
C ALA A 76 -30.53 27.78 4.56
N LYS A 77 -31.01 26.65 5.13
CA LYS A 77 -32.02 25.70 4.64
C LYS A 77 -32.17 25.52 3.11
N LYS A 78 -31.99 24.27 2.66
CA LYS A 78 -33.09 23.55 1.99
C LYS A 78 -33.00 22.05 2.23
N LYS A 79 -33.97 21.53 3.00
CA LYS A 79 -34.26 20.09 3.09
C LYS A 79 -34.76 19.63 1.73
N VAL A 80 -34.16 18.60 1.15
CA VAL A 80 -34.84 17.76 0.15
C VAL A 80 -34.59 16.30 0.49
N ALA A 81 -35.66 15.54 0.37
CA ALA A 81 -35.97 14.29 1.04
C ALA A 81 -35.11 13.10 0.63
N LYS A 82 -34.96 12.19 1.60
CA LYS A 82 -34.63 10.77 1.42
C LYS A 82 -35.43 10.17 0.26
N LYS A 83 -34.75 9.54 -0.70
CA LYS A 83 -35.32 8.42 -1.45
C LYS A 83 -34.52 7.15 -1.16
N LYS A 84 -35.30 6.13 -0.80
CA LYS A 84 -34.92 4.80 -0.33
C LYS A 84 -34.23 3.98 -1.43
N ALA A 85 -33.36 3.08 -1.01
CA ALA A 85 -32.77 2.02 -1.82
C ALA A 85 -33.81 1.08 -2.44
N PRO A 86 -33.45 0.37 -3.52
CA PRO A 86 -33.95 -0.97 -3.74
C PRO A 86 -32.85 -2.05 -3.63
N ALA A 87 -33.27 -3.16 -3.05
CA ALA A 87 -32.47 -4.31 -2.65
C ALA A 87 -32.12 -5.27 -3.80
N LYS A 88 -31.03 -6.02 -3.58
CA LYS A 88 -30.73 -7.41 -3.99
C LYS A 88 -31.09 -7.87 -5.42
N LYS A 89 -30.08 -8.38 -6.13
CA LYS A 89 -30.17 -9.71 -6.80
C LYS A 89 -28.88 -10.50 -6.59
N LYS A 90 -28.93 -11.51 -5.70
CA LYS A 90 -28.05 -12.68 -5.75
C LYS A 90 -28.43 -13.49 -7.00
N LYS A 91 -27.48 -13.84 -7.86
CA LYS A 91 -27.66 -14.94 -8.82
C LYS A 91 -26.86 -16.15 -8.36
N ALA A 92 -27.57 -17.26 -8.38
CA ALA A 92 -27.23 -18.55 -7.79
C ALA A 92 -26.10 -19.27 -8.54
N SER A 93 -25.47 -20.19 -7.80
CA SER A 93 -24.57 -21.22 -8.26
C SER A 93 -25.14 -22.03 -9.43
N LYS A 94 -24.30 -22.35 -10.42
CA LYS A 94 -24.42 -23.61 -11.16
C LYS A 94 -23.13 -24.41 -11.05
N ARG A 95 -23.19 -25.39 -10.16
CA ARG A 95 -22.40 -26.62 -10.18
C ARG A 95 -22.65 -27.32 -11.52
N ALA A 96 -21.61 -27.61 -12.28
CA ALA A 96 -21.68 -28.54 -13.41
C ALA A 96 -20.58 -29.59 -13.21
N LYS A 97 -20.99 -30.73 -12.64
CA LYS A 97 -20.27 -32.01 -12.65
C LYS A 97 -20.78 -32.77 -13.87
N ARG A 98 -19.92 -33.03 -14.85
CA ARG A 98 -20.05 -34.02 -15.94
C ARG A 98 -18.63 -34.25 -16.45
N ARG A 99 -18.14 -35.44 -16.77
CA ARG A 99 -18.55 -36.84 -16.61
C ARG A 99 -17.23 -37.61 -16.71
#